data_AF-A0A444V359-F1
#
_entry.id   AF-A0A444V359-F1
#
_cell.length_a   1.000
_cell.length_b   1.000
_cell.length_c   1.000
_cell.angle_alpha   90.00
_cell.angle_beta   90.00
_cell.angle_gamma   90.00
#
_symmetry.space_group_name_H-M   'P 1'
#
loop_
_entity.id
_entity.type
_entity.pdbx_description
1 polymer ?
#
loop_
_entity_poly.entity_id
_entity_poly.type
_entity_poly.pdbx_seq_one_letter_code
_entity_poly.pdbx_strand_id
1 'polypeptide(L)'
;MTPFEMDLKSKRYREDFGPLVQGCSCYCCRNHTRAYVHHLLLTNELLSGVLLMIHNFQHYFGFFHSLRQALQEGHLEKLKALVNEHSP
;
A
#
# COMPACT_ATOMS: atom_id res chain seq x y z
N MET A 1 1.08 -4.26 -14.07
CA MET A 1 1.15 -4.35 -12.61
C MET A 1 2.61 -4.36 -12.24
N THR A 2 3.05 -3.33 -11.52
CA THR A 2 4.37 -3.18 -10.95
C THR A 2 4.55 -4.17 -9.80
N PRO A 3 5.79 -4.42 -9.37
CA PRO A 3 6.04 -5.31 -8.23
C PRO A 3 5.65 -4.73 -6.87
N PHE A 4 5.40 -3.42 -6.81
CA PHE A 4 5.11 -2.71 -5.56
C PHE A 4 3.60 -2.61 -5.26
N GLU A 5 2.75 -3.21 -6.09
CA GLU A 5 1.29 -3.09 -5.97
C GLU A 5 0.58 -4.44 -5.80
N MET A 6 -0.65 -4.38 -5.31
CA MET A 6 -1.50 -5.54 -5.06
C MET A 6 -2.74 -5.47 -5.94
N ASP A 7 -3.01 -6.54 -6.71
CA ASP A 7 -4.30 -6.67 -7.40
C ASP A 7 -5.43 -7.03 -6.43
N LEU A 8 -6.07 -6.03 -5.85
CA LEU A 8 -7.19 -6.24 -4.93
C LEU A 8 -8.45 -6.79 -5.62
N LYS A 9 -8.50 -6.92 -6.96
CA LYS A 9 -9.57 -7.67 -7.66
C LYS A 9 -9.33 -9.18 -7.66
N SER A 10 -8.12 -9.63 -7.33
CA SER A 10 -7.80 -11.05 -7.26
C SER A 10 -8.62 -11.77 -6.18
N LYS A 11 -9.14 -12.96 -6.53
CA LYS A 11 -9.98 -13.78 -5.62
C LYS A 11 -9.29 -14.15 -4.31
N ARG A 12 -7.95 -14.13 -4.26
CA ARG A 12 -7.17 -14.41 -3.03
C ARG A 12 -7.51 -13.45 -1.88
N TYR A 13 -8.01 -12.25 -2.20
CA TYR A 13 -8.34 -11.24 -1.20
C TYR A 13 -9.79 -11.29 -0.72
N ARG A 14 -10.62 -12.18 -1.25
CA ARG A 14 -12.06 -12.25 -0.94
C ARG A 14 -12.34 -12.45 0.56
N GLU A 15 -11.53 -13.24 1.25
CA GLU A 15 -11.67 -13.56 2.68
C GLU A 15 -10.44 -13.13 3.47
N ASP A 16 -9.71 -12.15 2.94
CA ASP A 16 -8.53 -11.59 3.60
C ASP A 16 -8.93 -10.42 4.50
N PHE A 17 -9.11 -10.71 5.79
CA PHE A 17 -9.55 -9.73 6.79
C PHE A 17 -8.41 -8.87 7.36
N GLY A 18 -7.20 -8.94 6.80
CA GLY A 18 -6.11 -8.03 7.15
C GLY A 18 -6.24 -6.64 6.51
N PRO A 19 -5.54 -5.62 7.03
CA PRO A 19 -5.40 -4.32 6.36
C PRO A 19 -4.66 -4.46 5.03
N LEU A 20 -4.67 -3.42 4.19
CA LEU A 20 -3.90 -3.41 2.94
C LEU A 20 -2.40 -3.60 3.21
N VAL A 21 -1.86 -2.84 4.17
CA VAL A 21 -0.48 -2.99 4.67
C VAL A 21 -0.47 -2.95 6.19
N GLN A 22 0.21 -3.92 6.80
CA GLN A 22 0.38 -3.98 8.25
C GLN A 22 1.17 -2.78 8.78
N GLY A 23 0.71 -2.19 9.88
CA GLY A 23 1.34 -1.00 10.47
C GLY A 23 1.07 0.32 9.74
N CYS A 24 0.34 0.33 8.61
CA CYS A 24 -0.04 1.56 7.95
C CYS A 24 -1.09 2.33 8.76
N SER A 25 -0.82 3.62 9.00
CA SER A 25 -1.67 4.51 9.81
C SER A 25 -2.79 5.23 9.04
N CYS A 26 -2.98 4.93 7.75
CA CYS A 26 -4.00 5.59 6.93
C CYS A 26 -5.43 5.21 7.37
N TYR A 27 -6.42 6.01 6.97
CA TYR A 27 -7.82 5.72 7.30
C TYR A 27 -8.28 4.34 6.78
N CYS A 28 -7.86 3.95 5.57
CA CYS A 28 -8.22 2.65 5.00
C CYS A 28 -7.67 1.48 5.83
N CYS A 29 -6.37 1.48 6.14
CA CYS A 29 -5.73 0.38 6.86
C CYS A 29 -6.18 0.26 8.33
N ARG A 30 -6.62 1.35 8.96
CA ARG A 30 -7.09 1.31 10.35
C ARG A 30 -8.54 0.81 10.50
N ASN A 31 -9.38 0.99 9.47
CA ASN A 31 -10.82 0.79 9.58
C ASN A 31 -11.39 -0.27 8.62
N HIS A 32 -10.63 -0.68 7.61
CA HIS A 32 -11.11 -1.55 6.54
C HIS A 32 -10.12 -2.67 6.23
N THR A 33 -10.65 -3.75 5.66
CA THR A 33 -9.90 -4.95 5.31
C THR A 33 -9.68 -5.07 3.81
N ARG A 34 -8.72 -5.91 3.40
CA ARG A 34 -8.51 -6.29 1.99
C ARG A 34 -9.78 -6.90 1.39
N ALA A 35 -10.48 -7.75 2.13
CA ALA A 35 -11.78 -8.33 1.75
C ALA A 35 -12.84 -7.26 1.48
N TYR A 36 -12.92 -6.23 2.32
CA TYR A 36 -13.87 -5.14 2.12
C TYR A 36 -13.55 -4.33 0.86
N VAL A 37 -12.28 -3.95 0.66
CA VAL A 37 -11.87 -3.20 -0.54
C VAL A 37 -12.03 -4.05 -1.81
N HIS A 38 -11.73 -5.35 -1.74
CA HIS A 38 -11.99 -6.31 -2.81
C HIS A 38 -13.48 -6.32 -3.19
N HIS A 39 -14.37 -6.42 -2.20
CA HIS A 39 -15.81 -6.38 -2.42
C HIS A 39 -16.23 -5.09 -3.14
N LEU A 40 -15.83 -3.92 -2.64
CA LEU A 40 -16.16 -2.63 -3.26
C LEU A 40 -15.68 -2.53 -4.71
N LEU A 41 -14.49 -3.06 -5.02
CA LEU A 41 -13.96 -3.09 -6.38
C LEU A 41 -14.77 -3.99 -7.32
N LEU A 42 -15.28 -5.12 -6.84
CA LEU A 42 -16.10 -6.04 -7.64
C LEU A 42 -17.53 -5.55 -7.82
N THR A 43 -18.07 -4.80 -6.86
CA THR A 43 -19.39 -4.19 -6.96
C THR A 43 -19.38 -2.82 -7.65
N ASN A 44 -18.22 -2.36 -8.12
CA ASN A 44 -18.03 -1.07 -8.81
C ASN A 44 -18.44 0.16 -7.96
N GLU A 45 -18.20 0.12 -6.66
CA GLU A 45 -18.50 1.22 -5.73
C GLU A 45 -17.41 2.30 -5.78
N LEU A 46 -17.82 3.58 -5.90
CA LEU A 46 -16.88 4.71 -5.93
C LEU A 46 -15.99 4.81 -4.69
N LEU A 47 -16.48 4.32 -3.54
CA LEU A 47 -15.74 4.30 -2.29
C LEU A 47 -14.42 3.53 -2.39
N SER A 48 -14.32 2.51 -3.27
CA SER A 48 -13.06 1.79 -3.46
C SER A 48 -11.93 2.72 -3.90
N GLY A 49 -12.21 3.63 -4.84
CA GLY A 49 -11.24 4.59 -5.35
C GLY A 49 -10.78 5.57 -4.27
N VAL A 50 -11.71 6.06 -3.43
CA VAL A 50 -11.40 6.97 -2.33
C VAL A 50 -10.48 6.30 -1.30
N LEU A 51 -10.81 5.08 -0.87
CA LEU A 51 -10.02 4.35 0.12
C LEU A 51 -8.63 3.99 -0.40
N LEU A 52 -8.52 3.57 -1.66
CA LEU A 52 -7.24 3.28 -2.30
C LEU A 52 -6.41 4.54 -2.47
N MET A 53 -7.02 5.67 -2.82
CA MET A 53 -6.31 6.94 -2.94
C MET A 53 -5.72 7.38 -1.59
N ILE A 54 -6.51 7.32 -0.51
CA ILE A 54 -6.02 7.63 0.84
C ILE A 54 -4.82 6.74 1.22
N HIS A 55 -4.91 5.44 0.92
CA HIS A 55 -3.83 4.50 1.22
C HIS A 55 -2.58 4.75 0.38
N ASN A 56 -2.74 4.82 -0.94
CA ASN A 56 -1.62 4.95 -1.88
C ASN A 56 -0.86 6.26 -1.64
N PHE A 57 -1.56 7.38 -1.39
CA PHE A 57 -0.89 8.63 -1.05
C PHE A 57 -0.15 8.55 0.28
N GLN A 58 -0.72 7.94 1.32
CA GLN A 58 -0.01 7.76 2.60
C GLN A 58 1.28 6.97 2.41
N HIS A 59 1.24 5.89 1.63
CA HIS A 59 2.43 5.09 1.32
C HIS A 59 3.46 5.87 0.53
N TYR A 60 3.03 6.61 -0.49
CA TYR A 60 3.93 7.40 -1.34
C TYR A 60 4.60 8.53 -0.55
N PHE A 61 3.86 9.23 0.32
CA PHE A 61 4.43 10.24 1.20
C PHE A 61 5.40 9.63 2.23
N GLY A 62 5.07 8.46 2.77
CA GLY A 62 5.96 7.70 3.65
C GLY A 62 7.27 7.33 2.97
N PHE A 63 7.22 6.86 1.72
CA PHE A 63 8.42 6.56 0.94
C PHE A 63 9.32 7.79 0.78
N PHE A 64 8.76 8.94 0.38
CA PHE A 64 9.54 10.17 0.25
C PHE A 64 10.07 10.70 1.59
N HIS A 65 9.38 10.45 2.69
CA HIS A 65 9.90 10.74 4.01
C HIS A 65 11.14 9.89 4.31
N SER A 66 11.05 8.56 4.13
CA SER A 66 12.17 7.64 4.30
C SER A 66 13.35 7.98 3.38
N LEU A 67 13.08 8.42 2.15
CA LEU A 67 14.11 8.86 1.21
C LEU A 67 14.87 10.08 1.72
N ARG A 68 14.16 11.11 2.19
CA ARG A 68 14.79 12.31 2.77
C ARG A 68 15.60 11.97 4.03
N GLN A 69 15.10 11.08 4.88
CA GLN A 69 15.82 10.62 6.06
C GLN A 69 17.10 9.84 5.68
N ALA A 70 17.00 8.92 4.72
CA ALA A 70 18.15 8.15 4.25
C ALA A 70 19.24 9.04 3.64
N LEU A 71 18.87 10.14 2.96
CA LEU A 71 19.81 11.14 2.48
C LEU A 71 20.52 11.87 3.62
N GLN A 72 19.78 12.26 4.67
CA GLN A 72 20.34 12.95 5.85
C GLN A 72 21.29 12.06 6.65
N GLU A 73 20.97 10.77 6.76
CA GLU A 73 21.76 9.80 7.54
C GLU A 73 22.88 9.12 6.73
N GLY A 74 22.98 9.38 5.42
CA GLY A 74 23.96 8.71 4.55
C GLY A 74 23.62 7.23 4.26
N HIS A 75 22.37 6.82 4.44
CA HIS A 75 21.88 5.44 4.26
C HIS A 75 21.17 5.20 2.91
N LEU A 76 21.35 6.08 1.92
CA LEU A 76 20.65 5.99 0.63
C LEU A 76 20.87 4.65 -0.09
N GLU A 77 22.10 4.13 -0.12
CA GLU A 77 22.40 2.86 -0.78
C GLU A 77 21.68 1.67 -0.13
N LYS A 78 21.53 1.70 1.20
CA LYS A 78 20.74 0.69 1.92
C LYS A 78 19.26 0.76 1.55
N LEU A 79 18.69 1.96 1.47
CA LEU A 79 17.31 2.14 1.04
C LEU A 79 17.11 1.67 -0.41
N LYS A 80 18.05 1.98 -1.30
CA LYS A 80 18.02 1.55 -2.70
C LYS A 80 18.11 0.03 -2.83
N ALA A 81 19.00 -0.62 -2.07
CA ALA A 81 19.09 -2.08 -2.03
C ALA A 81 17.76 -2.70 -1.58
N LEU A 82 17.14 -2.19 -0.51
CA LEU A 82 15.82 -2.65 -0.03
C LEU A 82 14.73 -2.52 -1.10
N VAL A 83 14.67 -1.39 -1.80
CA VAL A 83 13.68 -1.18 -2.87
C VAL A 83 13.93 -2.14 -4.04
N ASN A 84 15.19 -2.37 -4.41
CA ASN A 84 15.56 -3.27 -5.48
C ASN A 84 15.31 -4.75 -5.12
N GLU A 85 15.53 -5.17 -3.87
CA GLU A 85 15.20 -6.53 -3.41
C GLU A 85 13.70 -6.85 -3.54
N HIS A 86 12.86 -5.82 -3.43
CA HIS A 86 11.41 -5.93 -3.56
C HIS A 86 10.90 -5.62 -4.98
N SER A 87 11.80 -5.35 -5.93
CA SER A 87 11.53 -5.31 -7.36
C SER A 87 12.08 -6.61 -8.00
N PRO A 88 11.25 -7.53 -8.53
CA PRO A 88 11.70 -8.61 -9.38
C PRO A 88 12.36 -8.09 -10.65
#